data_AF-A0A0Q6DIM8-F1
#
_entry.id   AF-A0A0Q6DIM8-F1
#
_cell.length_a   1.000
_cell.length_b   1.000
_cell.length_c   1.000
_cell.angle_alpha   90.00
_cell.angle_beta   90.00
_cell.angle_gamma   90.00
#
_symmetry.space_group_name_H-M   'P 1'
#
loop_
_entity.id
_entity.type
_entity.pdbx_description
1 polymer ?
#
loop_
_entity_poly.entity_id
_entity_poly.type
_entity_poly.pdbx_seq_one_letter_code
_entity_poly.pdbx_strand_id
1 'polypeptide(L)'
;MAESKTDHDDTMKDFAEAVNMTPAELEKWLKTEESKEVGWPKDGSAKESVGHASGRRIVEIKRTKKADLTEDDLAHMKKVVGYVHRHLKQRPDGDVSQTRWRYSLMNWGHDPLKT
;
A
#
# COMPACT_ATOMS: atom_id res chain seq x y z
N MET A 1 -15.65 20.00 -15.54
CA MET A 1 -14.19 20.10 -15.25
C MET A 1 -13.87 20.37 -13.77
N ALA A 2 -14.84 20.64 -12.88
CA ALA A 2 -14.57 20.77 -11.44
C ALA A 2 -14.48 19.41 -10.71
N GLU A 3 -14.99 18.34 -11.31
CA GLU A 3 -15.07 17.01 -10.68
C GLU A 3 -13.71 16.29 -10.60
N SER A 4 -12.80 16.47 -11.57
CA SER A 4 -11.51 15.75 -11.55
C SER A 4 -10.55 16.26 -10.48
N LYS A 5 -10.49 17.57 -10.26
CA LYS A 5 -9.55 18.14 -9.28
C LYS A 5 -9.93 17.78 -7.84
N THR A 6 -11.23 17.82 -7.51
CA THR A 6 -11.73 17.40 -6.20
C THR A 6 -11.49 15.91 -5.97
N ASP A 7 -11.77 15.07 -6.98
CA ASP A 7 -11.52 13.62 -6.91
C ASP A 7 -10.03 13.27 -6.71
N HIS A 8 -9.11 14.06 -7.30
CA HIS A 8 -7.68 13.89 -7.09
C HIS A 8 -7.26 14.27 -5.66
N ASP A 9 -7.76 15.40 -5.16
CA ASP A 9 -7.46 15.86 -3.80
C ASP A 9 -7.99 14.88 -2.73
N ASP A 10 -9.20 14.35 -2.93
CA ASP A 10 -9.79 13.32 -2.06
C ASP A 10 -8.98 12.02 -2.10
N THR A 11 -8.58 11.58 -3.30
CA THR A 11 -7.71 10.39 -3.47
C THR A 11 -6.39 10.54 -2.71
N MET A 12 -5.76 11.71 -2.81
CA MET A 12 -4.49 11.97 -2.13
C MET A 12 -4.66 11.97 -0.61
N LYS A 13 -5.76 12.53 -0.12
CA LYS A 13 -6.10 12.54 1.30
C LYS A 13 -6.34 11.12 1.81
N ASP A 14 -7.21 10.36 1.16
CA ASP A 14 -7.52 8.98 1.54
C ASP A 14 -6.27 8.10 1.52
N PHE A 15 -5.39 8.30 0.54
CA PHE A 15 -4.12 7.59 0.47
C PHE A 15 -3.18 7.96 1.63
N ALA A 16 -3.11 9.23 2.01
CA ALA A 16 -2.30 9.66 3.14
C ALA A 16 -2.82 9.07 4.47
N GLU A 17 -4.13 8.89 4.60
CA GLU A 17 -4.75 8.22 5.76
C GLU A 17 -4.52 6.70 5.74
N ALA A 18 -4.61 6.07 4.56
CA ALA A 18 -4.42 4.64 4.41
C ALA A 18 -2.96 4.20 4.55
N VAL A 19 -1.99 4.99 4.08
CA VAL A 19 -0.56 4.61 4.04
C VAL A 19 0.20 5.26 5.19
N ASN A 20 0.18 4.61 6.35
CA ASN A 20 0.78 5.12 7.58
C ASN A 20 2.30 4.84 7.73
N MET A 21 2.90 4.03 6.85
CA MET A 21 4.35 3.81 6.83
C MET A 21 5.05 4.92 6.03
N THR A 22 6.20 5.37 6.53
CA THR A 22 7.09 6.27 5.79
C THR A 22 7.77 5.53 4.62
N PRO A 23 8.27 6.23 3.59
CA PRO A 23 9.00 5.59 2.50
C PRO A 23 10.18 4.75 2.98
N ALA A 24 10.94 5.25 3.97
CA ALA A 24 12.09 4.55 4.53
C ALA A 24 11.70 3.28 5.30
N GLU A 25 10.61 3.33 6.08
CA GLU A 25 10.09 2.15 6.78
C GLU A 25 9.59 1.09 5.81
N LEU A 26 8.84 1.51 4.78
CA LEU A 26 8.34 0.60 3.76
C LEU A 26 9.48 -0.01 2.94
N GLU A 27 10.48 0.77 2.53
CA GLU A 27 11.68 0.26 1.86
C GLU A 27 12.44 -0.77 2.71
N LYS A 28 12.56 -0.52 4.02
CA LYS A 28 13.18 -1.46 4.95
C LYS A 28 12.37 -2.74 5.05
N TRP A 29 11.06 -2.62 5.20
CA TRP A 29 10.13 -3.76 5.26
C TRP A 29 10.20 -4.60 3.98
N LEU A 30 10.19 -3.98 2.80
CA LEU A 30 10.20 -4.68 1.52
C LEU A 30 11.46 -5.53 1.29
N LYS A 31 12.56 -5.25 1.99
CA LYS A 31 13.80 -6.04 1.88
C LYS A 31 13.77 -7.36 2.65
N THR A 32 12.81 -7.52 3.57
CA THR A 32 12.67 -8.71 4.42
C THR A 32 12.18 -9.92 3.64
N GLU A 33 12.42 -11.14 4.16
CA GLU A 33 11.91 -12.36 3.53
C GLU A 33 10.39 -12.47 3.75
N GLU A 34 9.90 -12.06 4.92
CA GLU A 34 8.48 -12.04 5.26
C GLU A 34 7.67 -11.22 4.25
N SER A 35 8.20 -10.06 3.82
CA SER A 35 7.61 -9.25 2.76
C SER A 35 7.54 -9.98 1.41
N LYS A 36 8.58 -10.73 1.04
CA LYS A 36 8.66 -11.44 -0.25
C LYS A 36 7.76 -12.68 -0.29
N GLU A 37 7.50 -13.29 0.87
CA GLU A 37 6.72 -14.54 0.99
C GLU A 37 5.20 -14.33 1.11
N VAL A 38 4.73 -13.09 1.23
CA VAL A 38 3.29 -12.77 1.39
C VAL A 38 2.66 -12.13 0.16
N GLY A 39 1.38 -12.41 -0.02
CA GLY A 39 0.57 -11.96 -1.16
C GLY A 39 0.45 -13.01 -2.27
N TRP A 40 -0.17 -12.61 -3.36
CA TRP A 40 -0.43 -13.46 -4.53
C TRP A 40 0.54 -13.06 -5.66
N PRO A 41 1.33 -13.97 -6.27
CA PRO A 41 2.09 -13.69 -7.50
C PRO A 41 1.20 -13.11 -8.59
N LYS A 42 1.81 -12.22 -9.37
CA LYS A 42 1.11 -11.45 -10.40
C LYS A 42 0.46 -12.34 -11.48
N ASP A 43 1.05 -13.50 -11.79
CA ASP A 43 0.57 -14.40 -12.86
C ASP A 43 0.88 -15.89 -12.57
N GLY A 44 0.79 -16.32 -11.30
CA GLY A 44 1.07 -17.71 -10.87
C GLY A 44 2.51 -18.21 -11.06
N SER A 45 3.37 -17.43 -11.71
CA SER A 45 4.76 -17.74 -12.07
C SER A 45 5.75 -16.63 -11.72
N ALA A 46 5.25 -15.50 -11.22
CA ALA A 46 6.07 -14.35 -10.86
C ALA A 46 6.85 -14.64 -9.56
N LYS A 47 8.15 -14.31 -9.56
CA LYS A 47 9.02 -14.33 -8.36
C LYS A 47 8.59 -13.32 -7.29
N GLU A 48 7.64 -12.45 -7.59
CA GLU A 48 7.21 -11.35 -6.75
C GLU A 48 5.68 -11.29 -6.65
N SER A 49 5.17 -11.02 -5.44
CA SER A 49 3.74 -10.80 -5.20
C SER A 49 3.27 -9.42 -5.65
N VAL A 50 1.98 -9.32 -5.98
CA VAL A 50 1.34 -8.04 -6.33
C VAL A 50 1.48 -7.02 -5.20
N GLY A 51 1.39 -7.46 -3.95
CA GLY A 51 1.55 -6.58 -2.79
C GLY A 51 2.95 -6.03 -2.68
N HIS A 52 3.97 -6.87 -2.81
CA HIS A 52 5.37 -6.44 -2.77
C HIS A 52 5.68 -5.43 -3.89
N ALA A 53 5.19 -5.68 -5.10
CA ALA A 53 5.34 -4.76 -6.23
C ALA A 53 4.62 -3.43 -5.97
N SER A 54 3.43 -3.49 -5.36
CA SER A 54 2.68 -2.29 -4.95
C SER A 54 3.44 -1.47 -3.92
N GLY A 55 4.08 -2.11 -2.95
CA GLY A 55 4.90 -1.44 -1.94
C GLY A 55 6.03 -0.62 -2.55
N ARG A 56 6.73 -1.15 -3.55
CA ARG A 56 7.75 -0.37 -4.28
C ARG A 56 7.14 0.84 -4.98
N ARG A 57 5.98 0.69 -5.61
CA ARG A 57 5.30 1.81 -6.26
C ARG A 57 4.83 2.87 -5.27
N ILE A 58 4.36 2.47 -4.09
CA ILE A 58 4.01 3.39 -3.00
C ILE A 58 5.22 4.21 -2.55
N VAL A 59 6.39 3.59 -2.44
CA VAL A 59 7.65 4.29 -2.13
C VAL A 59 7.96 5.36 -3.18
N GLU A 60 7.86 5.03 -4.46
CA GLU A 60 8.04 5.99 -5.56
C GLU A 60 7.05 7.16 -5.43
N ILE A 61 5.75 6.87 -5.30
CA ILE A 61 4.68 7.88 -5.18
C ILE A 61 4.92 8.80 -3.99
N LYS A 62 5.26 8.26 -2.80
CA LYS A 62 5.50 9.09 -1.61
C LYS A 62 6.77 9.95 -1.72
N ARG A 63 7.66 9.68 -2.68
CA ARG A 63 8.85 10.51 -2.98
C ARG A 63 8.60 11.50 -4.11
N THR A 64 7.54 11.33 -4.90
CA THR A 64 7.11 12.24 -5.95
C THR A 64 6.40 13.46 -5.35
N LYS A 65 6.64 14.66 -5.91
CA LYS A 65 5.92 15.86 -5.48
C LYS A 65 4.48 15.80 -5.98
N LYS A 66 3.54 16.36 -5.22
CA LYS A 66 2.12 16.44 -5.61
C LYS A 66 1.88 16.95 -7.04
N ALA A 67 2.66 17.94 -7.48
CA ALA A 67 2.54 18.53 -8.82
C ALA A 67 3.03 17.61 -9.96
N ASP A 68 3.84 16.60 -9.62
CA ASP A 68 4.45 15.67 -10.57
C ASP A 68 3.71 14.31 -10.60
N LEU A 69 2.64 14.15 -9.81
CA LEU A 69 1.83 12.93 -9.82
C LEU A 69 1.05 12.79 -11.12
N THR A 70 1.09 11.59 -11.68
CA THR A 70 0.38 11.23 -12.91
C THR A 70 -1.00 10.64 -12.62
N GLU A 71 -1.85 10.55 -13.63
CA GLU A 71 -3.13 9.82 -13.55
C GLU A 71 -2.93 8.35 -13.12
N ASP A 72 -1.85 7.72 -13.57
CA ASP A 72 -1.49 6.36 -13.17
C ASP A 72 -1.12 6.26 -11.69
N ASP A 73 -0.48 7.30 -11.14
CA ASP A 73 -0.19 7.38 -9.71
C ASP A 73 -1.47 7.51 -8.91
N LEU A 74 -2.39 8.38 -9.32
CA LEU A 74 -3.69 8.56 -8.68
C LEU A 74 -4.52 7.27 -8.75
N ALA A 75 -4.54 6.59 -9.88
CA ALA A 75 -5.19 5.30 -10.03
C ALA A 75 -4.58 4.24 -9.10
N HIS A 76 -3.25 4.23 -8.95
CA HIS A 76 -2.58 3.35 -7.99
C HIS A 76 -2.94 3.71 -6.55
N MET A 77 -2.99 4.99 -6.19
CA MET A 77 -3.39 5.46 -4.87
C MET A 77 -4.80 4.97 -4.50
N LYS A 78 -5.77 5.11 -5.42
CA LYS A 78 -7.14 4.58 -5.23
C LYS A 78 -7.14 3.07 -4.99
N LYS A 79 -6.32 2.33 -5.75
CA LYS A 79 -6.17 0.87 -5.59
C LYS A 79 -5.64 0.52 -4.20
N VAL A 80 -4.63 1.26 -3.71
CA VAL A 80 -4.04 1.07 -2.39
C VAL A 80 -5.06 1.31 -1.28
N VAL A 81 -5.77 2.44 -1.31
CA VAL A 81 -6.83 2.77 -0.36
C VAL A 81 -7.88 1.65 -0.31
N GLY A 82 -8.38 1.24 -1.47
CA GLY A 82 -9.38 0.18 -1.56
C GLY A 82 -8.87 -1.15 -0.99
N TYR A 83 -7.60 -1.51 -1.25
CA TYR A 83 -7.00 -2.70 -0.70
C TYR A 83 -6.91 -2.65 0.83
N VAL A 84 -6.30 -1.58 1.37
CA VAL A 84 -6.11 -1.40 2.82
C VAL A 84 -7.44 -1.46 3.56
N HIS A 85 -8.45 -0.70 3.12
CA HIS A 85 -9.77 -0.69 3.76
C HIS A 85 -10.47 -2.06 3.75
N ARG A 86 -10.41 -2.79 2.63
CA ARG A 86 -11.01 -4.13 2.56
C ARG A 86 -10.26 -5.14 3.44
N HIS A 87 -8.94 -5.08 3.46
CA HIS A 87 -8.13 -6.06 4.19
C HIS A 87 -8.14 -5.80 5.71
N LEU A 88 -8.25 -4.53 6.13
CA LEU A 88 -8.47 -4.18 7.55
C LEU A 88 -9.78 -4.76 8.10
N LYS A 89 -10.86 -4.79 7.30
CA LYS A 89 -12.14 -5.43 7.69
C LYS A 89 -12.04 -6.94 7.88
N GLN A 90 -10.99 -7.56 7.37
CA GLN A 90 -10.71 -9.00 7.48
C GLN A 90 -9.70 -9.29 8.60
N ARG A 91 -9.59 -8.40 9.59
CA ARG A 91 -8.69 -8.57 10.72
C ARG A 91 -8.98 -9.90 11.44
N PRO A 92 -8.00 -10.80 11.57
CA PRO A 92 -8.17 -12.03 12.33
C PRO A 92 -8.23 -11.74 13.84
N ASP A 93 -8.88 -12.63 14.58
CA ASP A 93 -8.91 -12.58 16.03
C ASP A 93 -7.52 -12.91 16.63
N GLY A 94 -7.28 -12.40 17.83
CA GLY A 94 -6.06 -12.67 18.59
C GLY A 94 -4.88 -11.74 18.24
N ASP A 95 -3.66 -12.20 18.53
CA ASP A 95 -2.45 -11.45 18.23
C ASP A 95 -2.13 -11.50 16.73
N VAL A 96 -2.06 -10.32 16.12
CA VAL A 96 -1.80 -10.14 14.69
C VAL A 96 -0.35 -9.76 14.39
N SER A 97 0.50 -9.64 15.41
CA SER A 97 1.86 -9.09 15.33
C SER A 97 2.75 -9.77 14.29
N GLN A 98 2.65 -11.09 14.13
CA GLN A 98 3.48 -11.89 13.23
C GLN A 98 2.60 -12.74 12.30
N THR A 99 1.70 -12.09 11.55
CA THR A 99 0.72 -12.77 10.69
C THR A 99 0.85 -12.37 9.24
N ARG A 100 0.52 -13.29 8.33
CA ARG A 100 0.44 -13.01 6.88
C ARG A 100 -0.52 -11.86 6.57
N TRP A 101 -1.57 -11.69 7.37
CA TRP A 101 -2.51 -10.57 7.27
C TRP A 101 -1.81 -9.21 7.48
N ARG A 102 -1.09 -9.05 8.59
CA ARG A 102 -0.34 -7.82 8.89
C ARG A 102 0.73 -7.58 7.84
N TYR A 103 1.51 -8.60 7.51
CA TYR A 103 2.60 -8.50 6.53
C TYR A 103 2.10 -8.09 5.15
N SER A 104 0.93 -8.62 4.76
CA SER A 104 0.29 -8.19 3.52
C SER A 104 -0.14 -6.73 3.57
N LEU A 105 -0.72 -6.24 4.67
CA LEU A 105 -1.00 -4.81 4.83
C LEU A 105 0.28 -3.95 4.77
N MET A 106 1.38 -4.42 5.37
CA MET A 106 2.66 -3.70 5.35
C MET A 106 3.27 -3.64 3.95
N ASN A 107 3.07 -4.66 3.11
CA ASN A 107 3.43 -4.59 1.69
C ASN A 107 2.66 -3.49 0.93
N TRP A 108 1.49 -3.11 1.44
CA TRP A 108 0.67 -2.00 0.92
C TRP A 108 0.88 -0.71 1.72
N GLY A 109 1.95 -0.62 2.52
CA GLY A 109 2.36 0.58 3.25
C GLY A 109 1.50 0.92 4.46
N HIS A 110 0.67 -0.01 4.93
CA HIS A 110 -0.12 0.13 6.13
C HIS A 110 0.35 -0.86 7.21
N ASP A 111 0.80 -0.36 8.35
CA ASP A 111 1.03 -1.19 9.54
C ASP A 111 -0.13 -1.00 10.53
N PRO A 112 -1.00 -2.00 10.73
CA PRO A 112 -2.15 -1.91 11.62
C PRO A 112 -1.79 -1.89 13.12
N LEU A 113 -0.51 -2.04 13.46
CA LEU A 113 0.01 -1.88 14.82
C LEU A 113 0.74 -0.55 15.03
N LYS A 114 0.83 0.29 13.98
CA LYS A 114 1.38 1.64 14.08
C LYS A 114 0.27 2.60 14.53
N THR A 115 0.56 3.32 15.62
CA THR A 115 -0.27 4.42 16.17
C THR A 115 0.16 5.77 15.65
#